data_AF-A0ABD0Y7C4-F1
#
_entry.id   AF-A0ABD0Y7C4-F1
#
_cell.length_a   1.000
_cell.length_b   1.000
_cell.length_c   1.000
_cell.angle_alpha   90.00
_cell.angle_beta   90.00
_cell.angle_gamma   90.00
#
_symmetry.space_group_name_H-M   'P 1'
#
loop_
_entity.id
_entity.type
_entity.pdbx_description
1 polymer ?
#
loop_
_entity_poly.entity_id
_entity_poly.type
_entity_poly.pdbx_seq_one_letter_code
_entity_poly.pdbx_strand_id
1 'polypeptide(L)'
;MVSQQSRNRHRFADRNSDSQVTAVSCDTIEDSVACLLKEFELREWRLVLGGSRAVVDPQATVQLLQGDVLILEDDAFQPNPEHEGDARYRLCETWVQDEMRYSEAVSSAVELYGTALGKLDILEHLNRQPYTTLFRAMGRLAKTCNQTALKLYCDALKLKMALKRRNMFYENKKQETTETGAPSAAT
;
A
#
# COMPACT_ATOMS: atom_id res chain seq x y z
N MET A 1 21.85 35.35 -10.98
CA MET A 1 22.67 34.58 -10.01
C MET A 1 21.76 34.08 -8.90
N VAL A 2 21.55 32.75 -8.88
CA VAL A 2 21.47 31.84 -7.71
C VAL A 2 20.61 32.32 -6.54
N SER A 3 19.35 31.88 -6.39
CA SER A 3 18.89 30.58 -5.88
C SER A 3 19.36 30.25 -4.45
N GLN A 4 18.45 30.28 -3.46
CA GLN A 4 18.58 29.44 -2.27
C GLN A 4 17.20 28.90 -1.83
N GLN A 5 16.95 27.66 -2.24
CA GLN A 5 16.07 26.71 -1.59
C GLN A 5 16.49 26.48 -0.13
N SER A 6 15.52 26.57 0.78
CA SER A 6 15.57 25.89 2.09
C SER A 6 14.33 25.01 2.16
N ARG A 7 14.41 23.74 1.74
CA ARG A 7 14.65 22.57 2.62
C ARG A 7 13.75 22.54 3.85
N ASN A 8 12.44 22.37 3.64
CA ASN A 8 11.56 21.76 4.63
C ASN A 8 11.81 20.25 4.66
N ARG A 9 12.81 19.84 5.46
CA ARG A 9 12.90 18.46 5.96
C ARG A 9 12.01 18.37 7.19
N HIS A 10 10.76 17.93 7.03
CA HIS A 10 10.01 17.46 8.19
C HIS A 10 10.68 16.21 8.72
N ARG A 11 11.30 16.36 9.89
CA ARG A 11 11.76 15.29 10.76
C ARG A 11 10.51 14.54 11.23
N PHE A 12 10.23 13.40 10.64
CA PHE A 12 9.40 12.38 11.29
C PHE A 12 10.23 11.86 12.48
N ALA A 13 9.92 12.37 13.66
CA ALA A 13 10.43 11.84 14.90
C ALA A 13 9.60 10.60 15.24
N ASP A 14 10.26 9.45 15.39
CA ASP A 14 9.69 8.24 15.97
C ASP A 14 9.11 8.56 17.37
N ARG A 15 7.79 8.78 17.43
CA ARG A 15 7.03 8.70 18.67
C ARG A 15 6.26 7.39 18.62
N ASN A 16 6.82 6.32 19.18
CA ASN A 16 6.03 5.17 19.58
C ASN A 16 5.16 5.61 20.76
N SER A 17 3.96 6.10 20.46
CA SER A 17 2.95 6.48 21.45
C SER A 17 1.97 5.34 21.63
N ASP A 18 2.19 4.51 22.65
CA ASP A 18 1.23 3.49 23.06
C ASP A 18 0.02 4.19 23.71
N SER A 19 -1.15 4.11 23.07
CA SER A 19 -2.39 4.72 23.57
C SER A 19 -3.43 3.63 23.81
N GLN A 20 -3.97 3.56 25.02
CA GLN A 20 -5.10 2.68 25.35
C GLN A 20 -6.41 3.39 25.04
N VAL A 21 -7.12 2.92 24.02
CA VAL A 21 -8.45 3.40 23.66
C VAL A 21 -9.49 2.53 24.36
N THR A 22 -10.42 3.16 25.09
CA THR A 22 -11.60 2.49 25.65
C THR A 22 -12.77 2.71 24.70
N ALA A 23 -13.32 1.63 24.17
CA ALA A 23 -14.42 1.66 23.22
C ALA A 23 -15.60 0.81 23.73
N VAL A 24 -16.82 1.21 23.39
CA VAL A 24 -18.03 0.49 23.77
C VAL A 24 -18.31 -0.59 22.73
N SER A 25 -18.89 -1.70 23.17
CA SER A 25 -19.00 -2.92 22.37
C SER A 25 -19.82 -2.82 21.07
N CYS A 26 -20.56 -1.73 20.86
CA CYS A 26 -21.34 -1.48 19.65
C CYS A 26 -20.65 -0.50 18.69
N ASP A 27 -19.53 0.09 19.10
CA ASP A 27 -18.82 1.08 18.30
C ASP A 27 -18.07 0.37 17.16
N THR A 28 -17.87 1.10 16.06
CA THR A 28 -16.95 0.67 15.01
C THR A 28 -15.51 0.93 15.45
N ILE A 29 -14.58 0.25 14.81
CA ILE A 29 -13.16 0.48 15.04
C ILE A 29 -12.79 1.91 14.62
N GLU A 30 -13.35 2.42 13.52
CA GLU A 30 -13.17 3.82 13.08
C GLU A 30 -13.58 4.82 14.16
N ASP A 31 -14.77 4.65 14.76
CA ASP A 31 -15.25 5.53 15.84
C ASP A 31 -14.29 5.54 17.03
N SER A 32 -13.72 4.37 17.33
CA SER A 32 -12.79 4.19 18.45
C SER A 32 -11.46 4.93 18.21
N VAL A 33 -10.94 4.91 16.98
CA VAL A 33 -9.66 5.54 16.64
C VAL A 33 -9.79 6.98 16.15
N ALA A 34 -11.01 7.50 15.95
CA ALA A 34 -11.27 8.83 15.40
C ALA A 34 -10.52 9.97 16.13
N CYS A 35 -10.41 9.88 17.46
CA CYS A 35 -9.65 10.85 18.25
C CYS A 35 -8.15 10.83 17.91
N LEU A 36 -7.57 9.64 17.72
CA LEU A 36 -6.16 9.48 17.34
C LEU A 36 -5.93 9.96 15.90
N LEU A 37 -6.81 9.62 14.97
CA LEU A 37 -6.73 10.10 13.59
C LEU A 37 -6.68 11.63 13.52
N LYS A 38 -7.49 12.29 14.36
CA LYS A 38 -7.50 13.74 14.48
C LYS A 38 -6.26 14.30 15.16
N GLU A 39 -5.77 13.65 16.22
CA GLU A 39 -4.57 14.06 16.95
C GLU A 39 -3.31 14.00 16.08
N PHE A 40 -3.20 12.98 15.23
CA PHE A 40 -2.07 12.75 14.34
C PHE A 40 -2.27 13.31 12.92
N GLU A 41 -3.40 13.98 12.65
CA GLU A 41 -3.77 14.56 11.34
C GLU A 41 -3.67 13.56 10.17
N LEU A 42 -3.97 12.28 10.42
CA LEU A 42 -3.88 11.21 9.43
C LEU A 42 -5.06 11.29 8.44
N ARG A 43 -4.76 11.44 7.15
CA ARG A 43 -5.77 11.53 6.08
C ARG A 43 -6.00 10.22 5.36
N GLU A 44 -4.93 9.48 5.09
CA GLU A 44 -4.97 8.12 4.57
C GLU A 44 -4.33 7.23 5.63
N TRP A 45 -5.08 6.26 6.13
CA TRP A 45 -4.67 5.44 7.25
C TRP A 45 -5.13 4.00 7.06
N ARG A 46 -4.42 3.08 7.70
CA ARG A 46 -4.83 1.69 7.80
C ARG A 46 -4.54 1.14 9.19
N LEU A 47 -5.36 0.20 9.62
CA LEU A 47 -5.16 -0.53 10.87
C LEU A 47 -4.65 -1.92 10.56
N VAL A 48 -3.62 -2.34 11.29
CA VAL A 48 -3.08 -3.70 11.17
C VAL A 48 -2.92 -4.36 12.54
N LEU A 49 -3.11 -5.67 12.60
CA LEU A 49 -2.83 -6.44 13.82
C LEU A 49 -1.32 -6.40 14.15
N GLY A 50 -0.97 -6.15 15.40
CA GLY A 50 0.44 -6.07 15.83
C GLY A 50 1.22 -7.37 15.68
N GLY A 51 0.53 -8.52 15.72
CA GLY A 51 1.16 -9.84 15.54
C GLY A 51 1.36 -10.21 14.07
N SER A 52 0.28 -10.26 13.30
CA SER A 52 0.27 -10.81 11.94
C SER A 52 0.30 -9.78 10.83
N ARG A 53 0.09 -8.50 11.18
CA ARG A 53 -0.08 -7.39 10.25
C ARG A 53 -1.26 -7.54 9.29
N ALA A 54 -2.24 -8.37 9.62
CA ALA A 54 -3.50 -8.43 8.89
C ALA A 54 -4.21 -7.07 8.97
N VAL A 55 -4.67 -6.59 7.82
CA VAL A 55 -5.41 -5.34 7.66
C VAL A 55 -6.80 -5.50 8.24
N VAL A 56 -7.13 -4.61 9.16
CA VAL A 56 -8.39 -4.57 9.88
C VAL A 56 -9.39 -3.69 9.12
N ASP A 57 -10.62 -4.17 9.01
CA ASP A 57 -11.73 -3.40 8.45
C ASP A 57 -12.16 -2.30 9.44
N PRO A 58 -12.07 -1.00 9.08
CA PRO A 58 -12.52 0.11 9.90
C PRO A 58 -13.97 0.02 10.37
N GLN A 59 -14.84 -0.58 9.56
CA GLN A 59 -16.28 -0.71 9.83
C GLN A 59 -16.62 -1.91 10.71
N ALA A 60 -15.64 -2.76 11.01
CA ALA A 60 -15.88 -3.91 11.87
C ALA A 60 -16.13 -3.49 13.33
N THR A 61 -16.92 -4.29 14.04
CA THR A 61 -17.24 -4.06 15.44
C THR A 61 -16.04 -4.34 16.32
N VAL A 62 -15.80 -3.49 17.32
CA VAL A 62 -14.67 -3.60 18.26
C VAL A 62 -14.63 -4.94 19.01
N GLN A 63 -15.78 -5.59 19.22
CA GLN A 63 -15.87 -6.91 19.87
C GLN A 63 -15.03 -7.99 19.17
N LEU A 64 -14.83 -7.87 17.85
CA LEU A 64 -14.05 -8.85 17.08
C LEU A 64 -12.55 -8.83 17.41
N LEU A 65 -12.06 -7.73 18.00
CA LEU A 65 -10.64 -7.46 18.24
C LEU A 65 -10.34 -7.26 19.73
N GLN A 66 -11.25 -7.69 20.61
CA GLN A 66 -11.08 -7.50 22.04
C GLN A 66 -9.85 -8.26 22.56
N GLY A 67 -8.87 -7.51 23.06
CA GLY A 67 -7.60 -8.06 23.56
C GLY A 67 -6.49 -8.15 22.53
N ASP A 68 -6.74 -7.76 21.28
CA ASP A 68 -5.72 -7.65 20.25
C ASP A 68 -5.04 -6.28 20.27
N VAL A 69 -3.77 -6.24 19.85
CA VAL A 69 -3.01 -5.01 19.68
C VAL A 69 -3.14 -4.54 18.23
N LEU A 70 -3.57 -3.30 18.03
CA LEU A 70 -3.68 -2.67 16.72
C LEU A 70 -2.58 -1.64 16.52
N ILE A 71 -2.02 -1.61 15.31
CA ILE A 71 -1.07 -0.60 14.85
C ILE A 71 -1.78 0.27 13.83
N LEU A 72 -1.78 1.58 14.09
CA LEU A 72 -2.26 2.59 13.17
C LEU A 72 -1.09 3.03 12.28
N GLU A 73 -1.19 2.74 10.99
CA GLU A 73 -0.18 3.10 9.98
C GLU A 73 -0.71 4.25 9.11
N ASP A 74 0.15 5.22 8.79
CA ASP A 74 -0.09 6.20 7.72
C ASP A 74 0.05 5.46 6.37
N ASP A 75 -1.05 5.36 5.63
CA ASP A 75 -1.12 4.65 4.34
C ASP A 75 -1.16 5.63 3.15
N ALA A 76 -0.75 6.88 3.37
CA ALA A 76 -0.66 7.88 2.32
C ALA A 76 0.25 7.37 1.19
N PHE A 77 -0.37 6.97 0.08
CA PHE A 77 0.39 6.54 -1.08
C PHE A 77 1.12 7.75 -1.68
N GLN A 78 2.45 7.65 -1.75
CA GLN A 78 3.28 8.63 -2.43
C GLN A 78 3.65 8.10 -3.83
N PRO A 79 2.97 8.57 -4.90
CA PRO A 79 3.33 8.22 -6.27
C PRO A 79 4.75 8.68 -6.59
N ASN A 80 5.42 7.94 -7.48
CA ASN A 80 6.80 8.24 -7.77
C ASN A 80 6.94 9.60 -8.50
N PRO A 81 7.59 10.61 -7.90
CA PRO A 81 7.65 11.97 -8.44
C PRO A 81 8.42 12.04 -9.76
N GLU A 82 9.28 11.05 -10.06
CA GLU A 82 10.02 11.00 -11.33
C GLU A 82 9.12 10.84 -12.57
N HIS A 83 7.85 10.44 -12.41
CA HIS A 83 6.97 10.05 -13.52
C HIS A 83 5.61 10.76 -13.51
N GLU A 84 5.50 11.88 -12.79
CA GLU A 84 4.25 12.64 -12.63
C GLU A 84 3.64 13.06 -13.99
N GLY A 85 4.47 13.23 -15.02
CA GLY A 85 4.07 13.59 -16.38
C GLY A 85 3.52 12.45 -17.26
N ASP A 86 3.72 11.17 -16.91
CA ASP A 86 3.21 10.05 -17.72
C ASP A 86 1.93 9.45 -17.10
N ALA A 87 0.79 9.82 -17.67
CA ALA A 87 -0.52 9.36 -17.21
C ALA A 87 -0.70 7.83 -17.28
N ARG A 88 -0.03 7.15 -18.22
CA ARG A 88 -0.14 5.67 -18.35
C ARG A 88 0.64 4.98 -17.26
N TYR A 89 1.83 5.50 -16.95
CA TYR A 89 2.65 4.98 -15.85
C TYR A 89 1.92 5.17 -14.51
N ARG A 90 1.33 6.34 -14.25
CA ARG A 90 0.54 6.59 -13.05
C ARG A 90 -0.64 5.62 -12.91
N LEU A 91 -1.40 5.42 -13.98
CA LEU A 91 -2.54 4.50 -13.96
C LEU A 91 -2.11 3.05 -13.69
N CYS A 92 -0.98 2.61 -14.25
CA CYS A 92 -0.41 1.31 -13.95
C CYS A 92 0.06 1.20 -12.50
N GLU A 93 0.69 2.24 -11.95
CA GLU A 93 1.15 2.27 -10.56
C GLU A 93 -0.03 2.19 -9.58
N THR A 94 -1.08 2.98 -9.80
CA THR A 94 -2.34 2.90 -9.04
C THR A 94 -2.96 1.51 -9.14
N TRP A 95 -3.07 0.95 -10.34
CA TRP A 95 -3.69 -0.37 -10.52
C TRP A 95 -2.94 -1.49 -9.82
N VAL A 96 -1.60 -1.49 -9.88
CA VAL A 96 -0.77 -2.46 -9.15
C VAL A 96 -1.01 -2.35 -7.65
N GLN A 97 -1.12 -1.13 -7.13
CA GLN A 97 -1.36 -0.92 -5.71
C GLN A 97 -2.75 -1.33 -5.26
N ASP A 98 -3.77 -1.01 -6.04
CA ASP A 98 -5.13 -1.44 -5.76
C ASP A 98 -5.21 -2.97 -5.73
N GLU A 99 -4.52 -3.66 -6.65
CA GLU A 99 -4.45 -5.12 -6.65
C GLU A 99 -3.69 -5.68 -5.44
N MET A 100 -2.60 -5.03 -5.02
CA MET A 100 -1.87 -5.41 -3.80
C MET A 100 -2.75 -5.23 -2.56
N ARG A 101 -3.41 -4.07 -2.41
CA ARG A 101 -4.35 -3.77 -1.32
C ARG A 101 -5.51 -4.76 -1.30
N TYR A 102 -6.06 -5.09 -2.46
CA TYR A 102 -7.11 -6.10 -2.57
C TYR A 102 -6.62 -7.48 -2.09
N SER A 103 -5.43 -7.91 -2.53
CA SER A 103 -4.86 -9.19 -2.10
C SER A 103 -4.61 -9.25 -0.59
N GLU A 104 -4.15 -8.14 0.00
CA GLU A 104 -3.96 -7.99 1.45
C GLU A 104 -5.30 -8.05 2.19
N ALA A 105 -6.33 -7.36 1.70
CA ALA A 105 -7.67 -7.37 2.31
C ALA A 105 -8.27 -8.79 2.32
N VAL A 106 -8.18 -9.52 1.20
CA VAL A 106 -8.69 -10.91 1.13
C VAL A 106 -7.90 -11.83 2.06
N SER A 107 -6.58 -11.67 2.14
CA SER A 107 -5.74 -12.45 3.07
C SER A 107 -6.08 -12.14 4.54
N SER A 108 -6.31 -10.87 4.85
CA SER A 108 -6.61 -10.39 6.20
C SER A 108 -8.00 -10.84 6.65
N ALA A 109 -8.98 -10.85 5.75
CA ALA A 109 -10.31 -11.39 6.02
C ALA A 109 -10.25 -12.89 6.37
N VAL A 110 -9.35 -13.66 5.72
CA VAL A 110 -9.16 -15.09 6.05
C VAL A 110 -8.62 -15.24 7.47
N GLU A 111 -7.76 -14.34 7.91
CA GLU A 111 -7.19 -14.42 9.25
C GLU A 111 -8.17 -13.92 10.33
N LEU A 112 -8.73 -12.73 10.15
CA LEU A 112 -9.62 -12.08 11.11
C LEU A 112 -10.90 -12.89 11.33
N TYR A 113 -11.60 -13.21 10.24
CA TYR A 113 -12.86 -13.93 10.33
C TYR A 113 -12.64 -15.43 10.41
N GLY A 114 -11.66 -15.97 9.68
CA GLY A 114 -11.40 -17.41 9.65
C GLY A 114 -10.90 -17.99 10.98
N THR A 115 -10.24 -17.19 11.81
CA THR A 115 -9.83 -17.63 13.16
C THR A 115 -10.92 -17.37 14.21
N ALA A 116 -11.58 -16.22 14.17
CA ALA A 116 -12.64 -15.86 15.11
C ALA A 116 -13.86 -16.80 14.98
N LEU A 117 -14.33 -17.06 13.77
CA LEU A 117 -15.45 -17.97 13.50
C LEU A 117 -15.11 -19.44 13.78
N GLY A 118 -13.82 -19.81 13.82
CA GLY A 118 -13.38 -21.14 14.25
C GLY A 118 -13.40 -21.32 15.77
N LYS A 119 -13.35 -20.23 16.55
CA LYS A 119 -13.42 -20.23 18.02
C LYS A 119 -14.86 -20.07 18.52
N LEU A 120 -15.68 -19.35 17.77
CA LEU A 120 -17.11 -19.23 18.01
C LEU A 120 -17.78 -20.50 17.49
N ASP A 121 -18.10 -21.44 18.38
CA ASP A 121 -18.84 -22.71 18.11
C ASP A 121 -20.22 -22.52 17.41
N ILE A 122 -20.57 -21.31 17.01
CA ILE A 122 -21.74 -20.94 16.20
C ILE A 122 -21.76 -21.70 14.86
N LEU A 123 -20.59 -22.10 14.36
CA LEU A 123 -20.46 -22.92 13.14
C LEU A 123 -20.42 -24.43 13.40
N GLU A 124 -20.61 -24.91 14.63
CA GLU A 124 -20.69 -26.35 14.90
C GLU A 124 -21.84 -27.02 14.10
N HIS A 125 -22.88 -26.25 13.77
CA HIS A 125 -23.98 -26.66 12.89
C HIS A 125 -23.68 -26.52 11.38
N LEU A 126 -22.74 -25.66 10.99
CA LEU A 126 -22.17 -25.64 9.65
C LEU A 126 -21.01 -26.61 9.61
N ASN A 127 -21.34 -27.89 9.37
CA ASN A 127 -20.44 -29.00 9.02
C ASN A 127 -19.06 -28.46 8.59
N ARG A 128 -17.94 -28.75 9.24
CA ARG A 128 -16.63 -28.05 9.11
C ARG A 128 -16.05 -27.86 7.68
N GLN A 129 -16.64 -28.52 6.67
CA GLN A 129 -16.19 -28.63 5.28
C GLN A 129 -16.43 -27.40 4.37
N PRO A 130 -17.61 -26.75 4.29
CA PRO A 130 -17.82 -25.55 3.48
C PRO A 130 -17.06 -24.35 4.04
N TYR A 131 -16.93 -24.25 5.36
CA TYR A 131 -16.13 -23.20 6.02
C TYR A 131 -14.66 -23.26 5.59
N THR A 132 -14.03 -24.42 5.76
CA THR A 132 -12.64 -24.64 5.33
C THR A 132 -12.49 -24.49 3.82
N THR A 133 -13.51 -24.83 3.03
CA THR A 133 -13.52 -24.66 1.58
C THR A 133 -13.55 -23.19 1.17
N LEU A 134 -14.39 -22.37 1.80
CA LEU A 134 -14.52 -20.93 1.54
C LEU A 134 -13.21 -20.21 1.84
N PHE A 135 -12.69 -20.36 3.07
CA PHE A 135 -11.46 -19.69 3.49
C PHE A 135 -10.23 -20.20 2.72
N ARG A 136 -10.20 -21.48 2.33
CA ARG A 136 -9.16 -22.01 1.43
C ARG A 136 -9.27 -21.42 0.02
N ALA A 137 -10.48 -21.24 -0.50
CA ALA A 137 -10.67 -20.61 -1.81
C ALA A 137 -10.23 -19.14 -1.80
N MET A 138 -10.62 -18.39 -0.76
CA MET A 138 -10.19 -16.99 -0.57
C MET A 138 -8.67 -16.88 -0.41
N GLY A 139 -8.04 -17.74 0.39
CA GLY A 139 -6.58 -17.75 0.52
C GLY A 139 -5.85 -18.06 -0.79
N ARG A 140 -6.40 -18.96 -1.63
CA ARG A 140 -5.87 -19.20 -2.98
C ARG A 140 -6.03 -17.98 -3.87
N LEU A 141 -7.19 -17.32 -3.83
CA LEU A 141 -7.46 -16.12 -4.60
C LEU A 141 -6.48 -14.99 -4.24
N ALA A 142 -6.32 -14.71 -2.94
CA ALA A 142 -5.36 -13.72 -2.44
C ALA A 142 -3.94 -14.00 -2.95
N LYS A 143 -3.51 -15.27 -2.89
CA LYS A 143 -2.19 -15.69 -3.39
C LYS A 143 -2.05 -15.47 -4.89
N THR A 144 -3.07 -15.80 -5.69
CA THR A 144 -3.02 -15.58 -7.14
C THR A 144 -2.99 -14.09 -7.49
N CYS A 145 -3.82 -13.27 -6.85
CA CYS A 145 -3.86 -11.81 -7.02
C CYS A 145 -2.51 -11.17 -6.68
N ASN A 146 -1.90 -11.55 -5.56
CA ASN A 146 -0.59 -11.04 -5.18
C ASN A 146 0.50 -11.44 -6.19
N GLN A 147 0.49 -12.71 -6.65
CA GLN A 147 1.43 -13.15 -7.68
C GLN A 147 1.26 -12.42 -9.01
N THR A 148 0.03 -12.10 -9.42
CA THR A 148 -0.21 -11.32 -10.63
C THR A 148 0.22 -9.86 -10.45
N ALA A 149 -0.07 -9.24 -9.31
CA ALA A 149 0.38 -7.89 -8.99
C ALA A 149 1.91 -7.76 -9.03
N LEU A 150 2.62 -8.71 -8.40
CA LEU A 150 4.09 -8.74 -8.40
C LEU A 150 4.67 -8.90 -9.81
N LYS A 151 4.05 -9.74 -10.66
CA LYS A 151 4.48 -9.89 -12.06
C LYS A 151 4.29 -8.60 -12.84
N LEU A 152 3.12 -7.98 -12.73
CA LEU A 152 2.80 -6.71 -13.37
C LEU A 152 3.77 -5.61 -12.93
N TYR A 153 4.08 -5.54 -11.64
CA TYR A 153 5.06 -4.60 -11.10
C TYR A 153 6.47 -4.84 -11.66
N CYS A 154 6.92 -6.10 -11.69
CA CYS A 154 8.22 -6.46 -12.27
C CYS A 154 8.31 -6.09 -13.75
N ASP A 155 7.25 -6.31 -14.51
CA ASP A 155 7.22 -6.01 -15.93
C ASP A 155 7.15 -4.50 -16.20
N ALA A 156 6.42 -3.75 -15.38
CA ALA A 156 6.44 -2.29 -15.39
C ALA A 156 7.85 -1.73 -15.09
N LEU A 157 8.57 -2.31 -14.13
CA LEU A 157 9.96 -1.93 -13.84
C LEU A 157 10.93 -2.26 -14.98
N LYS A 158 10.75 -3.39 -15.67
CA LYS A 158 11.56 -3.73 -16.86
C LYS A 158 11.32 -2.73 -17.98
N LEU A 159 10.05 -2.36 -18.23
CA LEU A 159 9.68 -1.32 -19.20
C LEU A 159 10.30 0.03 -18.83
N LYS A 160 10.28 0.41 -17.53
CA LYS A 160 10.96 1.62 -17.02
C LYS A 160 12.45 1.61 -17.36
N MET A 161 13.16 0.51 -17.06
CA MET A 161 14.59 0.40 -17.36
C MET A 161 14.88 0.47 -18.86
N ALA A 162 14.05 -0.15 -19.70
CA ALA A 162 14.19 -0.11 -21.15
C ALA A 162 13.98 1.30 -21.72
N LEU A 163 12.94 2.02 -21.27
CA LEU A 163 12.65 3.40 -21.67
C LEU A 163 13.77 4.36 -21.25
N LYS A 164 14.28 4.23 -20.01
CA LYS A 164 15.40 5.05 -19.53
C LYS A 164 16.67 4.87 -20.36
N ARG A 165 17.02 3.62 -20.70
CA ARG A 165 18.16 3.31 -21.58
C ARG A 165 17.98 3.92 -22.97
N ARG A 166 16.77 3.84 -23.52
CA ARG A 166 16.44 4.41 -24.84
C ARG A 166 16.54 5.93 -24.83
N ASN A 167 16.02 6.61 -23.81
CA ASN A 167 16.11 8.07 -23.71
C ASN A 167 17.55 8.56 -23.53
N MET A 168 18.38 7.86 -22.72
CA MET A 168 19.81 8.19 -22.64
C MET A 168 20.52 8.03 -23.98
N PHE A 169 20.18 7.00 -24.76
CA PHE A 169 20.74 6.82 -26.10
C PHE A 169 20.38 7.99 -27.04
N TYR A 170 19.14 8.46 -27.02
CA TYR A 170 18.73 9.61 -27.85
C TYR A 170 19.40 10.91 -27.41
N GLU A 171 19.51 11.17 -26.11
CA GLU A 171 20.21 12.36 -25.58
C GLU A 171 21.68 12.37 -25.96
N ASN A 172 22.39 11.23 -25.81
CA ASN A 172 23.79 11.12 -26.23
C ASN A 172 23.97 11.35 -27.73
N LYS A 173 23.09 10.79 -28.56
CA LYS A 173 23.14 10.97 -30.02
C LYS A 173 22.85 12.43 -30.44
N LYS A 174 22.04 13.14 -29.66
CA LYS A 174 21.73 14.56 -29.86
C LYS A 174 22.93 15.44 -29.49
N GLN A 175 23.67 15.08 -28.44
CA GLN A 175 24.90 15.75 -28.05
C GLN A 175 26.03 15.56 -29.10
N GLU A 176 26.19 14.34 -29.61
CA GLU A 176 27.17 14.02 -30.67
C GLU A 176 26.93 14.82 -31.96
N THR A 177 25.65 15.04 -32.33
CA THR A 177 25.28 15.81 -33.52
C THR A 177 25.41 17.32 -33.35
N THR A 178 25.32 17.84 -32.11
CA THR A 178 25.62 19.25 -31.83
C THR A 178 27.11 19.56 -31.78
N GLU A 179 27.97 18.60 -31.43
CA GLU A 179 29.44 18.82 -31.39
C GLU A 179 30.12 18.68 -32.76
N THR A 180 29.54 17.92 -33.69
CA THR A 180 30.08 17.76 -35.06
C THR A 180 29.60 18.83 -36.05
N GLY A 181 28.74 19.76 -35.62
CA GLY A 181 28.08 20.78 -36.45
C GLY A 181 28.67 22.19 -36.40
N ALA A 182 29.87 22.41 -35.83
CA ALA A 182 30.55 23.70 -35.92
C ALA A 182 31.44 23.73 -37.19
N PRO A 183 31.05 24.41 -38.29
CA PRO A 183 31.97 24.65 -39.39
C PRO A 183 33.08 25.57 -38.89
N SER A 184 34.32 25.11 -39.09
CA SER A 184 35.53 25.91 -39.09
C SER A 184 35.30 27.21 -39.86
N ALA A 185 35.11 28.31 -39.14
CA ALA A 185 35.25 29.65 -39.68
C ALA A 185 36.75 29.94 -39.78
N ALA A 186 37.37 29.41 -40.84
CA ALA A 186 38.61 29.91 -41.36
C ALA A 186 38.30 31.18 -42.15
N THR A 187 38.61 32.35 -41.60
CA THR A 187 39.21 33.47 -42.34
C THR A 187 39.92 34.40 -41.36
#